data_AF-A0A3M1CYH1-F1
#
_entry.id   AF-A0A3M1CYH1-F1
#
_cell.length_a   1.000
_cell.length_b   1.000
_cell.length_c   1.000
_cell.angle_alpha   90.00
_cell.angle_beta   90.00
_cell.angle_gamma   90.00
#
_symmetry.space_group_name_H-M   'P 1'
#
loop_
_entity.id
_entity.type
_entity.pdbx_description
1 polymer ?
#
loop_
_entity_poly.entity_id
_entity_poly.type
_entity_poly.pdbx_seq_one_letter_code
_entity_poly.pdbx_strand_id
1 'polypeptide(L)'
;MAISPALVNSLVGMLAGSAQAEGEHFSLMSVHPGTIIWTIIIFLLLLVILTKLVWKPLLKVVSDRENRIREDLERAEQAKAEAEKALEEQKQALEQQRKEASEFIARAKEEAQAMREQLLEKARQEAEEILQRTRRQLDEEKNRAIGEVKKYVVELAVDAAGHLLSKSLDDETHRRMVQQYIDGVAAALSERH
;
A
#
# COMPACT_ATOMS: atom_id res chain seq x y z
N MET A 1 4.67 -1.72 -73.22
CA MET A 1 3.57 -2.53 -73.78
C MET A 1 2.48 -1.55 -74.23
N ALA A 2 2.58 -1.09 -75.48
CA ALA A 2 1.77 0.00 -76.00
C ALA A 2 0.41 -0.52 -76.45
N ILE A 3 -0.66 -0.06 -75.80
CA ILE A 3 -2.04 -0.39 -76.18
C ILE A 3 -2.33 0.34 -77.49
N SER A 4 -2.56 -0.44 -78.55
CA SER A 4 -2.75 0.05 -79.90
C SER A 4 -3.96 1.00 -80.00
N PRO A 5 -3.83 2.17 -80.65
CA PRO A 5 -4.88 3.19 -80.74
C PRO A 5 -6.15 2.75 -81.48
N ALA A 6 -6.13 1.58 -82.13
CA ALA A 6 -7.29 1.03 -82.85
C ALA A 6 -8.47 0.65 -81.93
N LEU A 7 -8.20 0.22 -80.68
CA LEU A 7 -9.27 -0.23 -79.78
C LEU A 7 -10.01 0.92 -79.08
N VAL A 8 -9.34 2.05 -78.84
CA VAL A 8 -9.97 3.25 -78.24
C VAL A 8 -10.87 3.95 -79.27
N ASN A 9 -10.45 4.02 -80.53
CA ASN A 9 -11.29 4.55 -81.61
C ASN A 9 -12.49 3.64 -81.92
N SER A 10 -12.37 2.32 -81.74
CA SER A 10 -13.46 1.38 -81.89
C SER A 10 -14.56 1.56 -80.85
N LEU A 11 -14.21 1.81 -79.58
CA LEU A 11 -15.20 1.97 -78.50
C LEU A 11 -15.89 3.34 -78.56
N VAL A 12 -15.17 4.40 -78.95
CA VAL A 12 -15.76 5.72 -79.23
C VAL A 12 -16.66 5.68 -80.48
N GLY A 13 -16.27 4.90 -81.50
CA GLY A 13 -17.09 4.68 -82.70
C GLY A 13 -18.39 3.91 -82.43
N MET A 14 -18.42 3.01 -81.43
CA MET A 14 -19.61 2.23 -81.10
C MET A 14 -20.61 3.01 -80.21
N LEU A 15 -20.14 3.95 -79.38
CA LEU A 15 -21.03 4.90 -78.68
C LEU A 15 -21.56 6.01 -79.62
N ALA A 16 -20.91 6.23 -80.76
CA ALA A 16 -21.34 7.13 -81.81
C ALA A 16 -22.14 6.44 -82.94
N GLY A 17 -22.34 5.11 -82.85
CA GLY A 17 -22.75 4.25 -83.95
C GLY A 17 -24.16 3.67 -83.83
N SER A 18 -25.18 4.50 -83.57
CA SER A 18 -26.58 4.20 -83.91
C SER A 18 -27.43 5.49 -83.95
N ALA A 19 -26.90 6.54 -84.56
CA ALA A 19 -27.72 7.66 -85.04
C ALA A 19 -27.91 7.44 -86.54
N GLN A 20 -29.04 6.85 -86.91
CA GLN A 20 -29.56 6.97 -88.27
C GLN A 20 -29.55 8.46 -88.63
N ALA A 21 -28.80 8.77 -89.68
CA ALA A 21 -28.71 10.11 -90.23
C ALA A 21 -30.04 10.48 -90.90
N GLU A 22 -30.89 11.20 -90.18
CA GLU A 22 -31.67 12.28 -90.77
C GLU A 22 -30.82 13.55 -90.63
N GLY A 23 -30.12 13.89 -91.71
CA GLY A 23 -29.37 15.13 -91.80
C GLY A 23 -30.32 16.30 -91.99
N GLU A 24 -30.68 16.99 -90.90
CA GLU A 24 -31.01 18.40 -91.00
C GLU A 24 -29.70 19.18 -91.16
N HIS A 25 -29.52 19.79 -92.33
CA HIS A 25 -28.52 20.82 -92.56
C HIS A 25 -28.72 21.95 -91.53
N PHE A 26 -27.83 22.06 -90.53
CA PHE A 26 -27.73 23.27 -89.71
C PHE A 26 -27.06 24.39 -90.51
N SER A 27 -27.80 24.95 -91.48
CA SER A 27 -27.40 26.14 -92.22
C SER A 27 -27.49 27.36 -91.31
N LEU A 28 -26.34 27.81 -90.79
CA LEU A 28 -26.19 29.05 -90.02
C LEU A 28 -26.71 30.31 -90.77
N MET A 29 -26.94 30.20 -92.08
CA MET A 29 -27.40 31.29 -92.96
C MET A 29 -28.90 31.24 -93.30
N SER A 30 -29.65 30.22 -92.88
CA SER A 30 -31.12 30.16 -93.04
C SER A 30 -31.80 30.01 -91.68
N VAL A 31 -31.60 31.03 -90.86
CA VAL A 31 -32.16 31.14 -89.52
C VAL A 31 -33.68 31.14 -89.60
N HIS A 32 -34.31 30.02 -89.25
CA HIS A 32 -35.77 29.96 -89.08
C HIS A 32 -36.10 30.51 -87.68
N PRO A 33 -36.88 31.61 -87.56
CA PRO A 33 -37.19 32.22 -86.27
C PRO A 33 -37.79 31.23 -85.25
N GLY A 34 -38.48 30.18 -85.73
CA GLY A 34 -39.07 29.14 -84.90
C GLY A 34 -38.05 28.27 -84.14
N THR A 35 -36.88 27.94 -84.73
CA THR A 35 -35.87 27.08 -84.08
C THR A 35 -35.09 27.83 -83.01
N ILE A 36 -34.86 29.13 -83.19
CA ILE A 36 -34.28 30.00 -82.15
C ILE A 36 -35.20 30.07 -80.95
N ILE A 37 -36.51 30.30 -81.15
CA ILE A 37 -37.47 30.39 -80.04
C ILE A 37 -37.49 29.08 -79.24
N TRP A 38 -37.51 27.94 -79.92
CA TRP A 38 -37.49 26.63 -79.26
C TRP A 38 -36.17 26.37 -78.50
N THR A 39 -35.03 26.76 -79.07
CA THR A 39 -33.72 26.65 -78.42
C THR A 39 -33.63 27.51 -77.17
N ILE A 40 -34.16 28.75 -77.22
CA ILE A 40 -34.25 29.65 -76.05
C ILE A 40 -35.17 29.06 -74.98
N ILE A 41 -36.31 28.46 -75.35
CA ILE A 41 -37.22 27.81 -74.41
C ILE A 41 -36.53 26.65 -73.70
N ILE A 42 -35.86 25.76 -74.43
CA ILE A 42 -35.11 24.63 -73.84
C ILE A 42 -33.96 25.13 -72.97
N PHE A 43 -33.23 26.16 -73.40
CA PHE A 43 -32.14 26.76 -72.63
C PHE A 43 -32.65 27.37 -71.31
N LEU A 44 -33.76 28.11 -71.35
CA LEU A 44 -34.41 28.65 -70.16
C LEU A 44 -34.93 27.55 -69.23
N LEU A 45 -35.56 26.51 -69.80
CA LEU A 45 -36.01 25.34 -69.04
C LEU A 45 -34.84 24.66 -68.32
N LEU A 46 -33.73 24.43 -69.03
CA LEU A 46 -32.51 23.87 -68.47
C LEU A 46 -31.91 24.77 -67.39
N LEU A 47 -31.86 26.08 -67.61
CA LEU A 47 -31.36 27.05 -66.63
C LEU A 47 -32.21 27.03 -65.36
N VAL A 48 -33.54 26.99 -65.47
CA VAL A 48 -34.45 26.88 -64.32
C VAL A 48 -34.21 25.57 -63.56
N ILE A 49 -34.04 24.45 -64.26
CA ILE A 49 -33.74 23.15 -63.65
C ILE A 49 -32.38 23.19 -62.93
N LEU A 50 -31.35 23.71 -63.59
CA LEU A 50 -29.99 23.79 -63.04
C LEU A 50 -29.92 24.70 -61.82
N THR A 51 -30.55 25.88 -61.90
CA THR A 51 -30.57 26.83 -60.78
C THR A 51 -31.32 26.26 -59.58
N LYS A 52 -32.48 25.61 -59.77
CA LYS A 52 -33.19 24.98 -58.65
C LYS A 52 -32.48 23.75 -58.07
N LEU A 53 -31.86 22.92 -58.90
CA LEU A 53 -31.25 21.67 -58.47
C LEU A 53 -29.83 21.83 -57.91
N VAL A 54 -29.02 22.74 -58.44
CA VAL A 54 -27.59 22.87 -58.08
C VAL A 54 -27.35 23.83 -56.91
N TRP A 55 -28.16 24.88 -56.75
CA TRP A 55 -27.97 25.85 -55.67
C TRP A 55 -28.10 25.24 -54.27
N LYS A 56 -29.07 24.35 -54.07
CA LYS A 56 -29.29 23.66 -52.79
C LYS A 56 -28.10 22.79 -52.35
N PRO A 57 -27.59 21.84 -53.16
CA PRO A 57 -26.45 21.02 -52.77
C PRO A 57 -25.17 21.83 -52.63
N LEU A 58 -24.96 22.87 -53.45
CA LEU A 58 -23.77 23.72 -53.36
C LEU A 58 -23.72 24.48 -52.03
N LEU A 59 -24.81 25.15 -51.65
CA LEU A 59 -24.90 25.84 -50.36
C LEU A 59 -24.77 24.87 -49.19
N LYS A 60 -25.36 23.68 -49.30
CA LYS A 60 -25.26 22.63 -48.28
C LYS A 60 -23.81 22.20 -48.05
N VAL A 61 -23.01 21.99 -49.10
CA VAL A 61 -21.60 21.61 -48.95
C VAL A 61 -20.77 22.70 -48.27
N VAL A 62 -21.03 23.97 -48.58
CA VAL A 62 -20.34 25.10 -47.94
C VAL A 62 -20.74 25.22 -46.47
N SER A 63 -22.04 25.17 -46.16
CA SER A 63 -22.52 25.23 -44.77
C SER A 63 -22.06 24.03 -43.96
N ASP A 64 -22.04 22.82 -44.53
CA ASP A 64 -21.58 21.62 -43.85
C ASP A 64 -20.08 21.71 -43.52
N ARG A 65 -19.26 22.29 -44.42
CA ARG A 65 -17.84 22.55 -44.15
C ARG A 65 -17.65 23.58 -43.04
N GLU A 66 -18.40 24.68 -43.10
CA GLU A 66 -18.34 25.73 -42.08
C GLU A 66 -18.75 25.19 -40.70
N ASN A 67 -19.85 24.45 -40.63
CA ASN A 67 -20.33 23.84 -39.39
C ASN A 67 -19.32 22.84 -38.82
N ARG A 68 -18.72 21.98 -39.67
CA ARG A 68 -17.67 21.05 -39.23
C ARG A 68 -16.47 21.77 -38.64
N ILE A 69 -15.99 22.83 -39.30
CA ILE A 69 -14.84 23.61 -38.80
C ILE A 69 -15.19 24.26 -37.45
N ARG A 70 -16.39 24.83 -37.32
CA ARG A 70 -16.86 25.41 -36.06
C ARG A 70 -16.95 24.37 -34.96
N GLU A 71 -17.56 23.21 -35.22
CA GLU A 71 -17.65 22.11 -34.26
C GLU A 71 -16.26 21.59 -33.86
N ASP A 72 -15.35 21.42 -34.81
CA ASP A 72 -14.00 20.92 -34.53
C ASP A 72 -13.19 21.92 -33.72
N LEU A 73 -13.36 23.23 -33.97
CA LEU A 73 -12.73 24.29 -33.19
C LEU A 73 -13.31 24.34 -31.77
N GLU A 74 -14.64 24.28 -31.63
CA GLU A 74 -15.30 24.26 -30.32
C GLU A 74 -14.89 23.02 -29.50
N ARG A 75 -14.84 21.84 -30.13
CA ARG A 75 -14.33 20.62 -29.49
C ARG A 75 -12.87 20.77 -29.06
N ALA A 76 -12.03 21.39 -29.89
CA ALA A 76 -10.62 21.61 -29.54
C ALA A 76 -10.46 22.57 -28.36
N GLU A 77 -11.26 23.65 -28.31
CA GLU A 77 -11.29 24.59 -27.18
C GLU A 77 -11.80 23.93 -25.90
N GLN A 78 -12.89 23.17 -25.99
CA GLN A 78 -13.43 22.40 -24.86
C GLN A 78 -12.42 21.37 -24.35
N ALA A 79 -11.82 20.58 -25.23
CA ALA A 79 -10.81 19.59 -24.85
C ALA A 79 -9.58 20.25 -24.19
N LYS A 80 -9.16 21.43 -24.67
CA LYS A 80 -8.08 22.19 -24.05
C LYS A 80 -8.46 22.69 -22.66
N ALA A 81 -9.65 23.26 -22.50
CA ALA A 81 -10.14 23.74 -21.20
C ALA A 81 -10.30 22.59 -20.20
N GLU A 82 -10.81 21.44 -20.62
CA GLU A 82 -10.91 20.23 -19.80
C GLU A 82 -9.54 19.70 -19.40
N ALA A 83 -8.57 19.68 -20.33
CA ALA A 83 -7.20 19.26 -20.03
C ALA A 83 -6.52 20.21 -19.04
N GLU A 84 -6.68 21.52 -19.19
CA GLU A 84 -6.15 22.51 -18.24
C GLU A 84 -6.78 22.35 -16.85
N LYS A 85 -8.11 22.15 -16.79
CA LYS A 85 -8.83 21.89 -15.54
C LYS A 85 -8.36 20.60 -14.87
N ALA A 86 -8.26 19.50 -15.61
CA ALA A 86 -7.78 18.22 -15.08
C ALA A 86 -6.33 18.30 -14.57
N LEU A 87 -5.49 19.08 -15.25
CA LEU A 87 -4.10 19.30 -14.84
C LEU A 87 -4.02 20.12 -13.54
N GLU A 88 -4.88 21.14 -13.39
CA GLU A 88 -4.98 21.92 -12.16
C GLU A 88 -5.51 21.07 -10.99
N GLU A 89 -6.57 20.28 -11.22
CA GLU A 89 -7.10 19.34 -10.22
C GLU A 89 -6.05 18.31 -9.79
N GLN A 90 -5.26 17.76 -10.72
CA GLN A 90 -4.16 16.86 -10.39
C GLN A 90 -3.07 17.54 -9.58
N LYS A 91 -2.69 18.78 -9.91
CA LYS A 91 -1.70 19.53 -9.14
C LYS A 91 -2.17 19.76 -7.70
N GLN A 92 -3.43 20.16 -7.54
CA GLN A 92 -4.04 20.37 -6.23
C GLN A 92 -4.10 19.06 -5.44
N ALA A 93 -4.51 17.96 -6.07
CA ALA A 93 -4.51 16.64 -5.44
C ALA A 93 -3.10 16.21 -5.00
N LEU A 94 -2.07 16.43 -5.83
CA LEU A 94 -0.68 16.13 -5.48
C LEU A 94 -0.18 16.98 -4.32
N GLU A 95 -0.51 18.26 -4.28
CA GLU A 95 -0.14 19.14 -3.17
C GLU A 95 -0.83 18.71 -1.88
N GLN A 96 -2.12 18.39 -1.94
CA GLN A 96 -2.89 17.91 -0.81
C GLN A 96 -2.33 16.58 -0.27
N GLN A 97 -2.05 15.62 -1.15
CA GLN A 97 -1.42 14.35 -0.78
C GLN A 97 -0.04 14.55 -0.14
N ARG A 98 0.76 15.51 -0.61
CA ARG A 98 2.06 15.84 0.02
C ARG A 98 1.89 16.42 1.42
N LYS A 99 0.89 17.28 1.63
CA LYS A 99 0.56 17.83 2.96
C LYS A 99 0.13 16.70 3.90
N GLU A 100 -0.81 15.87 3.47
CA GLU A 100 -1.30 14.73 4.25
C GLU A 100 -0.19 13.73 4.58
N ALA A 101 0.71 13.42 3.64
CA ALA A 101 1.86 12.56 3.87
C ALA A 101 2.84 13.17 4.89
N SER A 102 3.12 14.48 4.78
CA SER A 102 3.98 15.18 5.73
C SER A 102 3.39 15.17 7.14
N GLU A 103 2.08 15.44 7.27
CA GLU A 103 1.38 15.37 8.54
C GLU A 103 1.33 13.94 9.10
N PHE A 104 1.12 12.94 8.25
CA PHE A 104 1.14 11.54 8.65
C PHE A 104 2.51 11.15 9.22
N ILE A 105 3.60 11.54 8.55
CA ILE A 105 4.96 11.29 9.04
C ILE A 105 5.21 12.03 10.36
N ALA A 106 4.73 13.26 10.50
CA ALA A 106 4.87 14.01 11.75
C ALA A 106 4.14 13.32 12.92
N ARG A 107 2.87 12.94 12.71
CA ARG A 107 2.09 12.18 13.70
C ARG A 107 2.73 10.84 14.06
N ALA A 108 3.19 10.09 13.06
CA ALA A 108 3.85 8.81 13.29
C ALA A 108 5.15 8.96 14.10
N LYS A 109 5.92 10.04 13.89
CA LYS A 109 7.11 10.32 14.71
C LYS A 109 6.76 10.66 16.16
N GLU A 110 5.74 11.49 16.35
CA GLU A 110 5.25 11.86 17.68
C GLU A 110 4.74 10.63 18.45
N GLU A 111 3.93 9.80 17.80
CA GLU A 111 3.41 8.56 18.38
C GLU A 111 4.54 7.56 18.68
N ALA A 112 5.51 7.41 17.78
CA ALA A 112 6.67 6.55 18.01
C ALA A 112 7.52 7.04 19.20
N GLN A 113 7.68 8.35 19.36
CA GLN A 113 8.39 8.92 20.50
C GLN A 113 7.63 8.71 21.82
N ALA A 114 6.32 8.97 21.83
CA ALA A 114 5.46 8.71 22.98
C ALA A 114 5.47 7.22 23.37
N MET A 115 5.37 6.32 22.39
CA MET A 115 5.44 4.88 22.61
C MET A 115 6.80 4.46 23.17
N ARG A 116 7.90 5.03 22.66
CA ARG A 116 9.25 4.77 23.17
C ARG A 116 9.39 5.20 24.63
N GLU A 117 8.89 6.39 24.99
CA GLU A 117 8.90 6.89 26.37
C GLU A 117 8.07 6.00 27.29
N GLN A 118 6.87 5.60 26.87
CA GLN A 118 6.03 4.66 27.62
C GLN A 118 6.69 3.29 27.82
N LEU A 119 7.35 2.75 26.79
CA LEU A 119 8.07 1.47 26.88
C LEU A 119 9.27 1.58 27.82
N LEU A 120 10.02 2.68 27.78
CA LEU A 120 11.15 2.90 28.68
C LEU A 120 10.67 3.02 30.13
N GLU A 121 9.56 3.72 30.36
CA GLU A 121 8.99 3.86 31.70
C GLU A 121 8.49 2.51 32.24
N LYS A 122 7.76 1.73 31.43
CA LYS A 122 7.35 0.36 31.80
C LYS A 122 8.55 -0.53 32.10
N ALA A 123 9.57 -0.50 31.25
CA ALA A 123 10.78 -1.30 31.46
C ALA A 123 11.50 -0.93 32.77
N ARG A 124 11.54 0.35 33.13
CA ARG A 124 12.10 0.81 34.42
C ARG A 124 11.28 0.32 35.60
N GLN A 125 9.95 0.42 35.51
CA GLN A 125 9.04 -0.06 36.55
C GLN A 125 9.18 -1.57 36.76
N GLU A 126 9.20 -2.34 35.67
CA GLU A 126 9.41 -3.80 35.71
C GLU A 126 10.78 -4.15 36.30
N ALA A 127 11.84 -3.44 35.91
CA ALA A 127 13.18 -3.65 36.46
C ALA A 127 13.22 -3.37 37.97
N GLU A 128 12.59 -2.29 38.43
CA GLU A 128 12.51 -1.95 39.86
C GLU A 128 11.70 -3.01 40.62
N GLU A 129 10.58 -3.49 40.08
CA GLU A 129 9.81 -4.58 40.67
C GLU A 129 10.62 -5.87 40.78
N ILE A 130 11.36 -6.24 39.73
CA ILE A 130 12.24 -7.42 39.73
C ILE A 130 13.32 -7.28 40.80
N LEU A 131 13.95 -6.11 40.91
CA LEU A 131 14.97 -5.84 41.94
C LEU A 131 14.38 -5.95 43.35
N GLN A 132 13.20 -5.39 43.59
CA GLN A 132 12.54 -5.48 44.89
C GLN A 132 12.16 -6.92 45.24
N ARG A 133 11.60 -7.69 44.29
CA ARG A 133 11.28 -9.11 44.49
C ARG A 133 12.54 -9.93 44.76
N THR A 134 13.60 -9.71 43.98
CA THR A 134 14.89 -10.39 44.16
C THR A 134 15.51 -10.10 45.52
N ARG A 135 15.47 -8.84 45.98
CA ARG A 135 15.97 -8.47 47.31
C ARG A 135 15.21 -9.19 48.43
N ARG A 136 13.87 -9.25 48.35
CA ARG A 136 13.05 -9.97 49.33
C ARG A 136 13.39 -11.47 49.35
N GLN A 137 13.50 -12.09 48.18
CA GLN A 137 13.91 -13.49 48.07
C GLN A 137 15.32 -13.72 48.64
N LEU A 138 16.27 -12.83 48.37
CA LEU A 138 17.63 -12.92 48.92
C LEU A 138 17.64 -12.86 50.45
N ASP A 139 16.85 -11.95 51.04
CA ASP A 139 16.73 -11.84 52.50
C ASP A 139 16.10 -13.09 53.12
N GLU A 140 15.08 -13.65 52.48
CA GLU A 140 14.45 -14.91 52.89
C GLU A 140 15.45 -16.09 52.82
N GLU A 141 16.16 -16.24 51.70
CA GLU A 141 17.18 -17.28 51.53
C GLU A 141 18.34 -17.12 52.52
N LYS A 142 18.80 -15.90 52.75
CA LYS A 142 19.84 -15.61 53.76
C LYS A 142 19.37 -16.02 55.15
N ASN A 143 18.14 -15.69 55.54
CA ASN A 143 17.59 -16.09 56.83
C ASN A 143 17.46 -17.61 56.94
N ARG A 144 17.08 -18.30 55.86
CA ARG A 144 17.05 -19.77 55.80
C ARG A 144 18.44 -20.37 55.98
N ALA A 145 19.43 -19.89 55.24
CA ALA A 145 20.82 -20.33 55.34
C ALA A 145 21.40 -20.12 56.75
N ILE A 146 21.14 -18.97 57.38
CA ILE A 146 21.54 -18.71 58.77
C ILE A 146 20.87 -19.71 59.73
N GLY A 147 19.60 -20.01 59.51
CA GLY A 147 18.86 -21.01 60.29
C GLY A 147 19.46 -22.41 60.18
N GLU A 148 19.85 -22.82 58.97
CA GLU A 148 20.52 -24.11 58.71
C GLU A 148 21.89 -24.19 59.36
N VAL A 149 22.71 -23.14 59.26
CA VAL A 149 24.01 -23.07 59.95
C VAL A 149 23.85 -23.18 61.46
N LYS A 150 22.86 -22.49 62.05
CA LYS A 150 22.59 -22.59 63.49
C LYS A 150 22.22 -24.02 63.91
N LYS A 151 21.41 -24.73 63.12
CA LYS A 151 21.08 -26.15 63.38
C LYS A 151 22.34 -27.02 63.38
N TYR A 152 23.19 -26.87 62.36
CA TYR A 152 24.47 -27.60 62.28
C TYR A 152 25.39 -27.33 63.48
N VAL A 153 25.48 -26.08 63.92
CA VAL A 153 26.30 -25.72 65.10
C VAL A 153 25.74 -26.34 66.38
N VAL A 154 24.41 -26.35 66.56
CA VAL A 154 23.76 -26.98 67.73
C VAL A 154 24.00 -28.48 67.73
N GLU A 155 23.83 -29.15 66.59
CA GLU A 155 24.07 -30.59 66.45
C GLU A 155 25.53 -30.94 66.76
N LEU A 156 26.49 -30.19 66.20
CA LEU A 156 27.92 -30.39 66.48
C LEU A 156 28.27 -30.14 67.95
N ALA A 157 27.66 -29.14 68.60
CA ALA A 157 27.88 -28.87 70.02
C ALA A 157 27.33 -30.00 70.91
N VAL A 158 26.16 -30.56 70.57
CA VAL A 158 25.57 -31.72 71.26
C VAL A 158 26.46 -32.96 71.08
N ASP A 159 26.92 -33.23 69.86
CA ASP A 159 27.83 -34.35 69.57
C ASP A 159 29.17 -34.22 70.33
N ALA A 160 29.76 -33.01 70.34
CA ALA A 160 30.99 -32.74 71.07
C ALA A 160 30.81 -32.92 72.59
N ALA A 161 29.68 -32.44 73.14
CA ALA A 161 29.34 -32.64 74.56
C ALA A 161 29.13 -34.12 74.87
N GLY A 162 28.46 -34.88 73.99
CA GLY A 162 28.29 -36.32 74.10
C GLY A 162 29.62 -37.08 74.09
N HIS A 163 30.53 -36.73 73.19
CA HIS A 163 31.88 -37.32 73.13
C HIS A 163 32.71 -36.99 74.38
N LEU A 164 32.68 -35.75 74.87
CA LEU A 164 33.39 -35.35 76.08
C LEU A 164 32.84 -36.05 77.32
N LEU A 165 31.51 -36.17 77.43
CA LEU A 165 30.86 -36.89 78.52
C LEU A 165 31.19 -38.40 78.46
N SER A 166 31.13 -39.02 77.28
CA SER A 166 31.52 -40.42 77.12
C SER A 166 32.97 -40.67 77.52
N LYS A 167 33.90 -39.76 77.18
CA LYS A 167 35.31 -39.89 77.53
C LYS A 167 35.58 -39.66 79.02
N SER A 168 34.84 -38.74 79.65
CA SER A 168 34.95 -38.48 81.09
C SER A 168 34.25 -39.53 81.97
N LEU A 169 33.26 -40.24 81.43
CA LEU A 169 32.63 -41.41 82.08
C LEU A 169 33.51 -42.67 82.01
N ASP A 170 34.37 -42.80 80.99
CA ASP A 170 35.34 -43.91 80.86
C ASP A 170 36.62 -43.68 81.68
N ASP A 171 36.83 -42.46 82.17
CA ASP A 171 38.06 -42.12 82.88
C ASP A 171 38.04 -42.71 84.30
N GLU A 172 39.18 -43.27 84.66
CA GLU A 172 39.57 -43.97 85.89
C GLU A 172 39.04 -43.33 87.20
N THR A 173 38.72 -42.04 87.14
CA THR A 173 38.07 -41.23 88.17
C THR A 173 36.76 -41.84 88.69
N HIS A 174 35.90 -42.44 87.84
CA HIS A 174 34.65 -43.06 88.32
C HIS A 174 34.91 -44.38 89.06
N ARG A 175 35.88 -45.19 88.62
CA ARG A 175 36.29 -46.39 89.37
C ARG A 175 36.93 -46.02 90.71
N ARG A 176 37.73 -44.94 90.77
CA ARG A 176 38.27 -44.44 92.04
C ARG A 176 37.19 -43.89 92.97
N MET A 177 36.20 -43.17 92.47
CA MET A 177 35.09 -42.70 93.32
C MET A 177 34.21 -43.86 93.81
N VAL A 178 33.91 -44.85 92.97
CA VAL A 178 33.19 -46.06 93.38
C VAL A 178 34.01 -46.86 94.41
N GLN A 179 35.33 -47.00 94.19
CA GLN A 179 36.20 -47.68 95.15
C GLN A 179 36.28 -46.91 96.47
N GLN A 180 36.38 -45.58 96.46
CA GLN A 180 36.34 -44.76 97.69
C GLN A 180 34.99 -44.83 98.41
N TYR A 181 33.86 -44.93 97.70
CA TYR A 181 32.56 -45.15 98.31
C TYR A 181 32.44 -46.56 98.91
N ILE A 182 32.92 -47.60 98.22
CA ILE A 182 32.93 -48.98 98.72
C ILE A 182 33.86 -49.09 99.95
N ASP A 183 35.06 -48.51 99.88
CA ASP A 183 36.04 -48.51 100.96
C ASP A 183 35.54 -47.69 102.17
N GLY A 184 34.87 -46.56 101.93
CA GLY A 184 34.26 -45.75 102.99
C GLY A 184 33.09 -46.44 103.68
N VAL A 185 32.26 -47.19 102.95
CA VAL A 185 31.18 -48.01 103.54
C VAL A 185 31.76 -49.21 104.28
N ALA A 186 32.83 -49.83 103.78
CA ALA A 186 33.51 -50.94 104.45
C ALA A 186 34.19 -50.50 105.76
N ALA A 187 34.85 -49.33 105.78
CA ALA A 187 35.45 -48.76 106.98
C ALA A 187 34.39 -48.41 108.06
N ALA A 188 33.24 -47.88 107.66
CA ALA A 188 32.12 -47.61 108.56
C ALA A 188 31.48 -48.88 109.17
N LEU A 189 31.66 -50.04 108.51
CA LEU A 189 31.22 -51.34 109.02
C LEU A 189 32.27 -52.02 109.92
N SER A 190 33.56 -51.74 109.75
CA SER A 190 34.63 -52.32 110.60
C SER A 190 34.79 -51.64 111.96
N GLU A 191 34.33 -50.39 112.13
CA GLU A 191 34.34 -49.68 113.43
C GLU A 191 33.21 -50.13 114.39
N ARG A 192 32.28 -50.99 113.94
CA ARG A 192 31.12 -51.45 114.73
C ARG A 192 31.30 -52.82 115.41
N HIS A 193 32.49 -53.41 115.33
CA HIS A 193 32.85 -54.65 116.02
C HIS A 193 34.07 -54.41 116.92
#